data_AF-A0A7C3PA56-F1
#
_entry.id   AF-A0A7C3PA56-F1
#
_cell.length_a   1.000
_cell.length_b   1.000
_cell.length_c   1.000
_cell.angle_alpha   90.00
_cell.angle_beta   90.00
_cell.angle_gamma   90.00
#
_symmetry.space_group_name_H-M   'P 1'
#
loop_
_entity.id
_entity.type
_entity.pdbx_description
1 polymer ?
#
loop_
_entity_poly.entity_id
_entity_poly.type
_entity_poly.pdbx_seq_one_letter_code
_entity_poly.pdbx_strand_id
1 'polypeptide(L)'
;RTREFAADKSGAEYVHDPEALASALAKLHNGVQVRPLPQTAGTEATSSLYIVHPFRMEGGLSSLFSTHPPVEERIRRLRRMAGYVE
;
A
#
# COMPACT_ATOMS: atom_id res chain seq x y z
N ARG A 1 4.08 10.60 -1.05
CA ARG A 1 3.93 9.73 -2.24
C ARG A 1 5.24 9.07 -2.68
N THR A 2 6.30 9.80 -3.05
CA THR A 2 7.60 9.20 -3.46
C THR A 2 8.28 8.37 -2.36
N ARG A 3 8.08 8.73 -1.09
CA ARG A 3 8.62 8.00 0.07
C ARG A 3 8.20 6.52 0.14
N GLU A 4 6.94 6.21 -0.15
CA GLU A 4 6.46 4.81 -0.12
C GLU A 4 7.13 3.97 -1.20
N PHE A 5 7.24 4.48 -2.43
CA PHE A 5 7.92 3.76 -3.50
C PHE A 5 9.41 3.56 -3.22
N ALA A 6 10.06 4.55 -2.61
CA ALA A 6 11.46 4.41 -2.19
C ALA A 6 11.60 3.36 -1.08
N ALA A 7 10.68 3.37 -0.09
CA ALA A 7 10.65 2.38 0.97
C ALA A 7 10.38 0.97 0.44
N ASP A 8 9.43 0.78 -0.47
CA ASP A 8 9.14 -0.50 -1.11
C ASP A 8 10.36 -1.03 -1.86
N LYS A 9 11.00 -0.16 -2.66
CA LYS A 9 12.21 -0.51 -3.42
C LYS A 9 13.33 -0.93 -2.47
N SER A 10 13.66 -0.10 -1.49
CA SER A 10 14.71 -0.39 -0.50
C SER A 10 14.39 -1.65 0.32
N GLY A 11 13.13 -1.86 0.70
CA GLY A 11 12.68 -3.05 1.40
C GLY A 11 12.87 -4.31 0.55
N ALA A 12 12.46 -4.28 -0.72
CA ALA A 12 12.64 -5.38 -1.66
C ALA A 12 14.12 -5.68 -1.94
N GLU A 13 14.96 -4.65 -2.05
CA GLU A 13 16.42 -4.80 -2.20
C GLU A 13 17.05 -5.42 -0.94
N TYR A 14 16.57 -5.06 0.25
CA TYR A 14 17.09 -5.58 1.53
C TYR A 14 16.70 -7.04 1.79
N VAL A 15 15.46 -7.41 1.46
CA VAL A 15 14.98 -8.80 1.66
C VAL A 15 15.30 -9.72 0.46
N HIS A 16 15.84 -9.16 -0.62
CA HIS A 16 16.16 -9.87 -1.87
C HIS A 16 14.97 -10.64 -2.49
N ASP A 17 13.74 -10.24 -2.20
CA ASP A 17 12.52 -10.87 -2.71
C ASP A 17 11.39 -9.84 -2.92
N PRO A 18 11.37 -9.19 -4.10
CA PRO A 18 10.34 -8.19 -4.42
C PRO A 18 8.93 -8.80 -4.53
N GLU A 19 8.78 -10.07 -4.93
CA GLU A 19 7.46 -10.71 -5.06
C GLU A 19 6.88 -11.05 -3.69
N ALA A 20 7.69 -11.49 -2.72
CA ALA A 20 7.22 -11.66 -1.35
C ALA A 20 6.69 -10.34 -0.76
N LEU A 21 7.37 -9.22 -1.01
CA LEU A 21 6.91 -7.91 -0.55
C LEU A 21 5.61 -7.47 -1.27
N ALA A 22 5.50 -7.72 -2.57
CA ALA A 22 4.27 -7.48 -3.34
C ALA A 22 3.08 -8.30 -2.79
N SER A 23 3.32 -9.59 -2.50
CA SER A 23 2.35 -10.50 -1.90
C SER A 23 1.91 -10.04 -0.51
N ALA A 24 2.84 -9.57 0.32
CA ALA A 24 2.55 -9.04 1.65
C ALA A 24 1.67 -7.78 1.59
N LEU A 25 2.01 -6.83 0.71
CA LEU A 25 1.20 -5.62 0.48
C LEU A 25 -0.22 -5.96 0.00
N ALA A 26 -0.35 -6.91 -0.92
CA ALA A 26 -1.66 -7.37 -1.41
C ALA A 26 -2.51 -7.97 -0.28
N LYS A 27 -1.91 -8.80 0.59
CA LYS A 27 -2.60 -9.40 1.74
C LYS A 27 -3.08 -8.34 2.74
N LEU A 28 -2.24 -7.36 3.06
CA LEU A 28 -2.62 -6.25 3.96
C LEU A 28 -3.77 -5.43 3.37
N HIS A 29 -3.67 -5.06 2.09
CA HIS A 29 -4.72 -4.32 1.40
C HIS A 29 -6.05 -5.07 1.41
N ASN A 30 -6.03 -6.35 1.03
CA ASN A 30 -7.23 -7.19 1.05
C ASN A 30 -7.81 -7.33 2.46
N GLY A 31 -6.96 -7.45 3.48
CA GLY A 31 -7.38 -7.48 4.89
C GLY A 31 -8.17 -6.23 5.29
N VAL A 32 -7.71 -5.05 4.85
CA VAL A 32 -8.45 -3.79 5.08
C VAL A 32 -9.78 -3.78 4.34
N GLN A 33 -9.85 -4.25 3.09
CA GLN A 33 -11.12 -4.29 2.36
C GLN A 33 -12.17 -5.18 3.05
N VAL A 34 -11.72 -6.28 3.66
CA VAL A 34 -12.58 -7.20 4.42
C VAL A 34 -12.96 -6.63 5.79
N ARG A 35 -12.03 -6.00 6.49
CA ARG A 35 -12.22 -5.47 7.84
C ARG A 35 -11.54 -4.10 7.98
N PRO A 36 -12.18 -3.03 7.50
CA PRO A 36 -11.63 -1.68 7.62
C PRO A 36 -11.69 -1.21 9.08
N LEU A 37 -10.77 -0.32 9.47
CA LEU A 37 -10.87 0.37 10.74
C LEU A 37 -12.02 1.39 10.69
N PRO A 38 -12.71 1.65 11.83
CA PRO A 38 -13.63 2.78 11.93
C PRO A 38 -12.88 4.10 11.71
N GLN A 39 -13.42 4.97 10.85
CA GLN A 39 -12.84 6.29 10.62
C GLN A 39 -13.25 7.25 11.75
N THR A 40 -12.37 7.38 12.73
CA THR A 40 -12.46 8.32 13.86
C THR A 40 -11.37 9.39 13.74
N ALA A 41 -11.51 10.50 14.47
CA ALA A 41 -10.48 11.55 14.50
C ALA A 41 -9.09 11.01 14.91
N GLY A 42 -9.04 10.08 15.87
CA GLY A 42 -7.77 9.48 16.32
C GLY A 42 -7.13 8.57 15.28
N THR A 43 -7.93 7.72 14.62
CA THR A 43 -7.43 6.85 13.54
C THR A 43 -7.02 7.65 12.30
N GLU A 44 -7.73 8.75 12.02
CA GLU A 44 -7.42 9.62 10.88
C GLU A 44 -6.11 10.38 11.12
N ALA A 45 -5.92 10.91 12.33
CA ALA A 45 -4.68 11.58 12.74
C ALA A 45 -3.44 10.67 12.67
N THR A 46 -3.63 9.35 12.78
CA THR A 46 -2.55 8.35 12.72
C THR A 46 -2.50 7.59 11.39
N SER A 47 -3.36 7.93 10.43
CA SER A 47 -3.50 7.19 9.16
C SER A 47 -2.20 7.09 8.35
N SER A 48 -1.31 8.08 8.46
CA SER A 48 0.00 8.13 7.79
C SER A 48 1.05 7.18 8.37
N LEU A 49 0.78 6.56 9.53
CA LEU A 49 1.66 5.58 10.17
C LEU A 49 1.39 4.15 9.71
N TYR A 50 0.29 3.92 8.99
CA TYR A 50 -0.09 2.59 8.53
C TYR A 50 0.59 2.25 7.19
N ILE A 51 0.94 0.97 7.01
CA ILE A 51 1.57 0.46 5.78
C ILE A 51 0.63 0.58 4.57
N VAL A 52 -0.65 0.28 4.78
CA VAL A 52 -1.75 0.46 3.84
C VAL A 52 -2.80 1.35 4.47
N HIS A 53 -3.52 2.12 3.66
CA HIS A 53 -4.59 2.98 4.16
C HIS A 53 -5.63 2.15 4.95
N PRO A 54 -5.91 2.45 6.23
CA PRO A 54 -6.65 1.54 7.12
C PRO A 54 -8.17 1.58 6.94
N PHE A 55 -8.69 2.55 6.18
CA PHE A 55 -10.11 2.73 5.96
C PHE A 55 -10.56 2.13 4.62
N ARG A 56 -11.83 1.74 4.55
CA ARG A 56 -12.46 1.31 3.30
C ARG A 56 -12.39 2.45 2.30
N MET A 57 -11.84 2.17 1.12
CA MET A 57 -11.87 3.12 0.02
C MET A 57 -13.23 2.97 -0.67
N GLU A 58 -14.20 3.80 -0.30
CA GLU A 58 -15.45 3.91 -1.06
C GLU A 58 -15.15 4.66 -2.37
N GLY A 59 -15.59 4.10 -3.49
CA GLY A 59 -15.23 4.55 -4.83
C GLY A 59 -15.66 5.98 -5.14
N GLY A 60 -14.89 6.65 -6.02
CA GLY A 60 -15.15 8.00 -6.52
C GLY A 60 -14.43 9.09 -5.72
N LEU A 61 -13.47 9.77 -6.36
CA LEU A 61 -12.74 10.97 -5.89
C LEU A 61 -11.94 10.88 -4.56
N SER A 62 -12.13 9.84 -3.75
CA SER A 62 -11.36 9.53 -2.54
C SER A 62 -9.86 9.27 -2.82
N SER A 63 -9.50 8.95 -4.07
CA SER A 63 -8.09 8.82 -4.52
C SER A 63 -7.30 10.14 -4.49
N LEU A 64 -8.01 11.29 -4.50
CA LEU A 64 -7.40 12.62 -4.48
C LEU A 64 -6.93 13.01 -3.06
N PHE A 65 -7.50 12.41 -2.02
CA PHE A 65 -7.11 12.62 -0.62
C PHE A 65 -6.21 11.51 -0.06
N SER A 66 -5.85 10.52 -0.88
CA SER A 66 -4.96 9.45 -0.44
C SER A 66 -3.53 9.99 -0.24
N THR A 67 -3.12 10.05 1.03
CA THR A 67 -1.76 10.40 1.49
C THR A 67 -0.71 9.41 0.95
N HIS A 68 -1.15 8.21 0.53
CA HIS A 68 -0.34 7.17 -0.08
C HIS A 68 -0.64 7.00 -1.58
N PRO A 69 0.35 6.59 -2.40
CA PRO A 69 0.06 6.12 -3.76
C PRO A 69 -0.84 4.88 -3.70
N PRO A 70 -1.65 4.60 -4.76
CA PRO A 70 -2.46 3.38 -4.83
C PRO A 70 -1.62 2.14 -4.56
N VAL A 71 -2.13 1.21 -3.73
CA VAL A 71 -1.39 0.00 -3.37
C VAL A 71 -1.14 -0.88 -4.61
N GLU A 72 -2.05 -0.83 -5.58
CA GLU A 72 -1.93 -1.51 -6.86
C GLU A 72 -0.70 -1.05 -7.64
N GLU A 73 -0.39 0.24 -7.62
CA GLU A 73 0.81 0.80 -8.28
C GLU A 73 2.09 0.37 -7.55
N ARG A 74 2.05 0.29 -6.21
CA ARG A 74 3.18 -0.23 -5.40
C ARG A 74 3.46 -1.69 -5.73
N ILE A 75 2.42 -2.53 -5.70
CA ILE A 75 2.49 -3.96 -6.06
C ILE A 75 3.05 -4.13 -7.47
N ARG A 76 2.57 -3.32 -8.42
CA ARG A 76 3.00 -3.39 -9.81
C ARG A 76 4.50 -3.10 -9.97
N ARG A 77 5.03 -2.08 -9.29
CA ARG A 77 6.47 -1.77 -9.30
C ARG A 77 7.32 -2.88 -8.71
N LEU A 78 6.89 -3.45 -7.58
CA LEU A 78 7.57 -4.58 -6.95
C LEU A 78 7.59 -5.82 -7.87
N ARG A 79 6.47 -6.10 -8.55
CA ARG A 79 6.41 -7.16 -9.56
C ARG A 79 7.35 -6.91 -10.75
N ARG A 80 7.46 -5.67 -11.23
CA ARG A 80 8.47 -5.34 -12.24
C ARG A 80 9.91 -5.59 -11.74
N MET A 81 10.20 -5.31 -10.47
CA MET A 81 11.51 -5.66 -9.88
C MET A 81 11.74 -7.18 -9.81
N ALA A 82 10.67 -7.98 -9.65
CA ALA A 82 10.73 -9.44 -9.69
C ALA A 82 10.79 -10.02 -11.13
N GLY A 83 10.78 -9.18 -12.17
CA GLY A 83 10.90 -9.62 -13.56
C GLY A 83 9.57 -9.93 -14.26
N TYR A 84 8.42 -9.61 -13.66
CA TYR A 84 7.13 -9.70 -14.37
C TYR A 84 7.05 -8.61 -15.43
N VAL A 85 6.63 -9.01 -16.63
CA VAL A 85 6.30 -8.10 -17.75
C VAL A 85 4.80 -7.85 -17.69
N GLU A 86 4.39 -6.58 -17.65
CA GLU A 86 2.98 -6.15 -17.64
C GLU A 86 2.30 -6.36 -18.99
#